data_AF-A0AAD7A2N9-F1
#
_entry.id   AF-A0AAD7A2N9-F1
#
_cell.length_a   1.000
_cell.length_b   1.000
_cell.length_c   1.000
_cell.angle_alpha   90.00
_cell.angle_beta   90.00
_cell.angle_gamma   90.00
#
_symmetry.space_group_name_H-M   'P 1'
#
loop_
_entity.id
_entity.type
_entity.pdbx_description
1 polymer ?
#
loop_
_entity_poly.entity_id
_entity_poly.type
_entity_poly.pdbx_seq_one_letter_code
_entity_poly.pdbx_strand_id
1 'polypeptide(L)' 'LGMHRNTLRNYLKLYGVYRRYLQISEADLDILTKKFKEGKPDSGLRYLISFLRTHGVKVQ' A
#
# COMPACT_ATOMS: atom_id res chain seq x y z
N LEU A 1 -20.64 9.21 5.39
CA LEU A 1 -21.23 7.96 5.92
C LEU A 1 -21.60 8.02 7.40
N GLY A 2 -21.14 8.97 8.22
CA GLY A 2 -21.63 9.15 9.61
C GLY A 2 -21.46 7.94 10.54
N MET A 3 -20.76 6.90 10.08
CA MET A 3 -20.68 5.60 10.72
C MET A 3 -19.39 5.50 11.51
N HIS A 4 -19.49 4.94 12.71
CA HIS A 4 -18.31 4.70 13.53
C HIS A 4 -17.38 3.67 12.87
N ARG A 5 -16.06 3.87 12.97
CA ARG A 5 -15.04 3.03 12.29
C ARG A 5 -15.18 1.54 12.60
N ASN A 6 -15.61 1.20 13.81
CA ASN A 6 -15.79 -0.19 14.24
C ASN A 6 -17.00 -0.83 13.56
N THR A 7 -18.08 -0.06 13.39
CA THR A 7 -19.28 -0.49 12.67
C THR A 7 -18.94 -0.80 11.23
N LEU A 8 -18.23 0.11 10.55
CA LEU A 8 -17.73 -0.11 9.20
C LEU A 8 -16.86 -1.36 9.12
N ARG A 9 -15.93 -1.54 10.05
CA ARG A 9 -15.06 -2.74 10.08
C ARG A 9 -15.84 -4.03 10.28
N ASN A 10 -16.86 -4.03 11.12
CA ASN A 10 -17.70 -5.21 11.37
C ASN A 10 -18.53 -5.56 10.13
N TYR A 11 -19.11 -4.56 9.45
CA TYR A 11 -19.81 -4.77 8.19
C TYR A 11 -18.89 -5.31 7.10
N LEU A 12 -17.69 -4.73 6.94
CA LEU A 12 -16.72 -5.22 5.95
C LEU A 12 -16.35 -6.69 6.23
N LYS A 13 -16.15 -7.07 7.49
CA LYS A 13 -15.92 -8.48 7.86
C LYS A 13 -17.12 -9.37 7.58
N LEU A 14 -18.33 -8.94 7.93
CA LEU A 14 -19.58 -9.68 7.70
C LEU A 14 -19.74 -10.04 6.22
N TYR A 15 -19.43 -9.09 5.33
CA TYR A 15 -19.51 -9.28 3.88
C TYR A 15 -18.25 -9.92 3.26
N GLY A 16 -17.32 -10.42 4.08
CA GLY A 16 -16.10 -11.06 3.59
C GLY A 16 -15.12 -10.12 2.90
N VAL A 17 -15.28 -8.80 3.07
CA VAL A 17 -14.36 -7.77 2.57
C VAL A 17 -13.19 -7.67 3.54
N TYR A 18 -12.19 -8.48 3.28
CA TYR A 18 -10.92 -8.42 3.99
C TYR A 18 -9.94 -7.50 3.29
N ARG A 19 -9.07 -6.87 4.08
CA ARG A 19 -7.89 -6.20 3.55
C ARG A 19 -6.96 -7.26 2.96
N ARG A 20 -7.06 -7.51 1.66
CA ARG A 20 -6.12 -8.37 0.92
C ARG A 20 -4.97 -7.51 0.42
N TYR A 21 -3.76 -8.00 0.62
CA TYR A 21 -2.56 -7.42 0.02
C TYR A 21 -2.41 -8.05 -1.36
N LEU A 22 -2.11 -7.26 -2.38
CA LEU A 22 -1.61 -7.86 -3.61
C LEU A 22 -0.28 -8.55 -3.28
N GLN A 23 -0.15 -9.81 -3.69
CA GLN A 23 1.18 -10.40 -3.85
C GLN A 23 1.85 -9.63 -4.98
N ILE A 24 2.79 -8.76 -4.62
CA ILE A 24 3.70 -8.14 -5.57
C ILE A 24 4.92 -9.05 -5.68
N SER A 25 5.38 -9.30 -6.91
CA SER A 25 6.63 -10.03 -7.11
C SER A 25 7.82 -9.14 -6.74
N GLU A 26 8.97 -9.74 -6.44
CA GLU A 26 10.20 -8.97 -6.22
C GLU A 26 10.57 -8.13 -7.45
N ALA A 27 10.35 -8.66 -8.65
CA ALA A 27 10.60 -7.95 -9.91
C ALA A 27 9.72 -6.69 -10.05
N ASP A 28 8.44 -6.78 -9.71
CA ASP A 28 7.54 -5.63 -9.73
C ASP A 28 7.91 -4.59 -8.67
N LEU A 29 8.40 -5.04 -7.52
CA LEU A 29 8.90 -4.15 -6.47
C LEU A 29 10.17 -3.40 -6.92
N ASP A 30 11.07 -4.06 -7.63
CA ASP A 30 12.26 -3.45 -8.20
C ASP A 30 11.91 -2.41 -9.27
N ILE A 31 10.95 -2.71 -10.15
CA ILE A 31 10.47 -1.77 -11.16
C ILE A 31 9.90 -0.51 -10.49
N LEU A 32 9.06 -0.66 -9.45
CA LEU A 32 8.51 0.48 -8.71
C LEU A 32 9.59 1.30 -8.02
N THR A 33 10.58 0.62 -7.43
CA THR A 33 11.69 1.28 -6.72
C THR A 33 12.58 2.05 -7.69
N LYS A 34 12.88 1.46 -8.85
CA LYS A 34 13.66 2.10 -9.93
C LYS A 34 12.92 3.33 -10.45
N LYS A 35 11.63 3.21 -10.77
CA LYS A 35 10.80 4.32 -11.25
C LYS A 35 10.72 5.46 -10.22
N PHE A 36 10.65 5.15 -8.93
CA PHE A 36 10.71 6.15 -7.88
C PHE A 36 12.06 6.88 -7.85
N LYS A 37 13.17 6.13 -7.94
CA LYS A 37 14.53 6.68 -7.92
C LYS A 37 14.88 7.50 -9.16
N GLU A 38 14.34 7.16 -10.33
CA GLU A 38 14.49 7.97 -11.55
C GLU A 38 13.87 9.36 -11.37
N GLY A 39 12.71 9.46 -10.72
CA GLY A 39 12.06 10.75 -10.45
C GLY A 39 12.58 11.48 -9.21
N LYS A 40 13.17 10.75 -8.25
CA LYS A 40 13.60 11.28 -6.95
C LYS A 40 14.84 10.54 -6.42
N PRO A 41 16.03 10.73 -7.03
CA PRO A 41 17.22 9.97 -6.70
C PRO A 41 17.67 10.15 -5.24
N ASP A 42 17.63 11.39 -4.74
CA ASP A 42 18.10 11.75 -3.39
C ASP A 42 17.05 11.49 -2.28
N SER A 43 15.84 11.08 -2.66
CA SER A 43 14.80 10.81 -1.66
C SER A 43 15.12 9.55 -0.85
N GLY A 44 15.06 9.71 0.46
CA GLY A 44 15.32 8.64 1.43
C GLY A 44 14.19 7.60 1.50
N LEU A 45 14.47 6.52 2.24
CA LEU A 45 13.61 5.36 2.40
C LEU A 45 12.17 5.70 2.84
N ARG A 46 12.01 6.74 3.68
CA ARG A 46 10.69 7.22 4.14
C ARG A 46 9.75 7.56 2.98
N TYR A 47 10.26 8.23 1.95
CA TYR A 47 9.46 8.65 0.80
C TYR A 47 9.18 7.49 -0.16
N LEU A 48 10.13 6.56 -0.29
CA LEU A 48 9.94 5.31 -1.02
C LEU A 48 8.82 4.47 -0.37
N ILE A 49 8.84 4.30 0.95
CA ILE A 49 7.77 3.58 1.68
C ILE A 49 6.42 4.26 1.48
N SER A 50 6.37 5.60 1.51
CA SER A 50 5.13 6.33 1.23
C SER A 50 4.64 6.10 -0.20
N PHE A 51 5.54 6.10 -1.18
CA PHE A 51 5.24 5.83 -2.58
C PHE A 51 4.74 4.40 -2.82
N LEU A 52 5.36 3.41 -2.17
CA LEU A 52 4.92 2.01 -2.24
C LEU A 52 3.52 1.87 -1.64
N ARG A 53 3.24 2.55 -0.52
CA ARG A 53 1.90 2.57 0.10
C ARG A 53 0.82 3.15 -0.80
N THR A 54 1.12 4.20 -1.57
CA THR A 54 0.15 4.76 -2.54
C THR A 54 -0.11 3.82 -3.72
N HIS A 55 0.81 2.90 -4.01
CA HIS A 55 0.65 1.84 -5.01
C HIS A 55 0.03 0.55 -4.42
N GLY A 56 -0.49 0.61 -3.19
CA GLY A 56 -1.11 -0.54 -2.53
C GLY A 56 -0.13 -1.54 -1.93
N VAL A 57 1.17 -1.24 -1.95
CA VAL A 57 2.24 -2.09 -1.41
C VAL A 57 2.56 -1.67 0.01
N LYS A 58 2.42 -2.59 0.97
CA LYS A 58 2.82 -2.35 2.36
C LYS A 58 4.12 -3.09 2.64
N VAL A 59 5.19 -2.34 2.84
CA VAL A 59 6.46 -2.84 3.39
C VAL A 59 6.31 -3.03 4.90
N GLN A 60 6.71 -4.19 5.44
CA GLN A 60 6.74 -4.51 6.87
C GLN A 60 8.15 -4.41 7.43
#